data_AF-A0A6M8W3K7-F1
#
_entry.id   AF-A0A6M8W3K7-F1
#
_cell.length_a   1.000
_cell.length_b   1.000
_cell.length_c   1.000
_cell.angle_alpha   90.00
_cell.angle_beta   90.00
_cell.angle_gamma   90.00
#
_symmetry.space_group_name_H-M   'P 1'
#
loop_
_entity.id
_entity.type
_entity.pdbx_description
1 polymer ?
#
loop_
_entity_poly.entity_id
_entity_poly.type
_entity_poly.pdbx_seq_one_letter_code
_entity_poly.pdbx_strand_id
1 'polypeptide(L)' 'MSQLLDAIREAIEASDETPAAIARGADVAKSQLSRMLSGERGLSVDTLERLADYLGLELVIRAKRNRKGR' A
#
# COMPACT_ATOMS: atom_id res chain seq x y z
N MET A 1 10.66 2.86 -5.24
CA MET A 1 9.32 2.34 -5.58
C MET A 1 8.48 3.52 -6.02
N SER A 2 7.17 3.38 -6.30
CA SER A 2 6.32 4.56 -6.37
C SER A 2 6.01 5.04 -4.94
N GLN A 3 5.78 6.35 -4.76
CA GLN A 3 5.47 6.95 -3.46
C GLN A 3 4.35 6.21 -2.71
N LEU A 4 3.36 5.68 -3.45
CA LEU A 4 2.26 4.91 -2.89
C LEU A 4 2.70 3.58 -2.28
N LEU A 5 3.56 2.83 -2.97
CA LEU A 5 4.05 1.54 -2.46
C LEU A 5 5.02 1.72 -1.28
N ASP A 6 5.77 2.82 -1.26
CA ASP A 6 6.63 3.19 -0.12
C ASP A 6 5.77 3.49 1.13
N ALA A 7 4.66 4.22 0.99
CA ALA A 7 3.74 4.47 2.10
C ALA A 7 3.11 3.18 2.66
N ILE A 8 2.76 2.21 1.79
CA ILE A 8 2.27 0.90 2.22
C ILE A 8 3.35 0.12 2.97
N ARG A 9 4.60 0.15 2.49
CA ARG A 9 5.72 -0.48 3.19
C ARG A 9 5.90 0.12 4.58
N GLU A 10 5.94 1.45 4.68
CA GLU A 10 6.13 2.14 5.96
C GLU A 10 5.01 1.79 6.94
N ALA A 11 3.75 1.71 6.48
CA ALA A 11 2.63 1.29 7.32
C ALA A 11 2.76 -0.16 7.81
N ILE A 12 3.27 -1.06 6.96
CA ILE A 12 3.56 -2.45 7.35
C ILE A 12 4.67 -2.52 8.39
N GLU A 13 5.76 -1.77 8.19
CA GLU A 13 6.91 -1.73 9.11
C GLU A 13 6.56 -1.07 10.46
N ALA A 14 5.61 -0.12 10.45
CA ALA A 14 5.08 0.49 11.66
C ALA A 14 4.04 -0.36 12.38
N SER A 15 3.53 -1.43 11.75
CA SER A 15 2.61 -2.36 12.41
C SER A 15 3.38 -3.33 13.31
N ASP A 16 2.77 -3.73 14.43
CA ASP A 16 3.31 -4.77 15.32
C ASP A 16 3.08 -6.20 14.75
N GLU A 17 2.67 -6.32 13.49
CA GLU A 17 2.32 -7.57 12.84
C GLU A 17 3.41 -8.06 11.89
N THR A 18 3.56 -9.38 11.82
CA THR A 18 4.45 -9.96 10.80
C THR A 18 3.85 -9.76 9.40
N PRO A 19 4.66 -9.60 8.34
CA PRO A 19 4.14 -9.52 6.96
C PRO A 19 3.25 -10.69 6.57
N ALA A 20 3.47 -11.88 7.14
CA ALA A 20 2.64 -13.05 6.90
C ALA A 20 1.26 -12.96 7.56
N ALA A 21 1.16 -12.30 8.73
CA ALA A 21 -0.12 -12.03 9.40
C ALA A 21 -0.92 -10.99 8.62
N ILE A 22 -0.29 -9.89 8.23
CA ILE A 22 -0.89 -8.83 7.40
C ILE A 22 -1.40 -9.39 6.08
N ALA A 23 -0.59 -10.18 5.38
CA ALA A 23 -1.01 -10.80 4.12
C ALA A 23 -2.28 -11.66 4.30
N ARG A 24 -2.37 -12.40 5.41
CA ARG A 24 -3.54 -13.23 5.72
C ARG A 24 -4.76 -12.37 6.06
N GLY A 25 -4.59 -11.35 6.91
CA GLY A 25 -5.66 -10.48 7.35
C GLY A 25 -6.24 -9.61 6.23
N ALA A 26 -5.38 -9.15 5.31
CA ALA A 26 -5.76 -8.37 4.14
C ALA A 26 -6.24 -9.23 2.94
N ASP A 27 -6.31 -10.56 3.08
CA ASP A 27 -6.63 -11.48 1.97
C ASP A 27 -5.72 -11.27 0.74
N VAL A 28 -4.42 -11.19 0.98
CA VAL A 28 -3.38 -10.97 -0.04
C VAL A 28 -2.44 -12.17 -0.09
N ALA A 29 -2.05 -12.57 -1.31
CA ALA A 29 -1.07 -13.63 -1.47
C ALA A 29 0.29 -13.21 -0.88
N LYS A 30 0.81 -14.01 0.06
CA LYS A 30 2.13 -13.79 0.69
C LYS A 30 3.26 -13.60 -0.34
N SER A 31 3.19 -14.28 -1.48
CA SER A 31 4.16 -14.15 -2.57
C SER A 31 4.11 -12.78 -3.25
N GLN A 32 2.93 -12.17 -3.40
CA GLN A 32 2.78 -10.82 -3.91
C GLN A 32 3.33 -9.80 -2.93
N LEU A 33 2.99 -9.92 -1.65
CA LEU A 33 3.51 -9.03 -0.63
C LEU A 33 5.05 -9.13 -0.51
N SER A 34 5.61 -10.33 -0.54
CA SER A 34 7.06 -10.53 -0.49
C SER A 34 7.79 -9.89 -1.68
N ARG A 35 7.26 -10.01 -2.90
CA ARG A 35 7.85 -9.38 -4.10
C ARG A 35 7.75 -7.86 -4.08
N MET A 36 6.69 -7.33 -3.48
CA MET A 36 6.57 -5.90 -3.25
C MET A 36 7.59 -5.43 -2.21
N LEU A 37 7.71 -6.12 -1.07
CA LEU A 37 8.69 -5.80 -0.03
C LEU A 37 10.14 -6.00 -0.47
N SER A 38 10.42 -6.79 -1.50
CA SER A 38 11.77 -6.90 -2.08
C SER A 38 12.09 -5.85 -3.16
N GLY A 39 11.09 -5.12 -3.66
CA GLY A 39 11.28 -4.20 -4.79
C GLY A 39 11.22 -4.84 -6.17
N GLU A 40 10.98 -6.15 -6.25
CA GLU A 40 10.96 -6.89 -7.51
C GLU A 40 9.74 -6.54 -8.37
N ARG A 41 8.57 -6.38 -7.74
CA ARG A 41 7.32 -6.12 -8.46
C ARG A 41 6.32 -5.32 -7.64
N GLY A 42 5.56 -4.44 -8.30
CA GLY A 42 4.41 -3.77 -7.68
C GLY A 42 3.23 -4.71 -7.43
N LEU A 43 2.17 -4.13 -6.87
CA LEU A 43 0.89 -4.80 -6.61
C LEU A 43 -0.18 -4.33 -7.61
N SER A 44 -1.23 -5.12 -7.79
CA SER A 44 -2.45 -4.63 -8.44
C SER A 44 -3.14 -3.60 -7.54
N VAL A 45 -3.97 -2.75 -8.15
CA VAL A 45 -4.75 -1.74 -7.41
C VAL A 45 -5.63 -2.40 -6.35
N ASP A 46 -6.34 -3.46 -6.72
CA ASP A 46 -7.22 -4.20 -5.82
C ASP A 46 -6.48 -4.81 -4.61
N THR A 47 -5.28 -5.39 -4.80
CA THR A 47 -4.46 -5.89 -3.69
C THR A 47 -3.98 -4.75 -2.78
N LEU A 48 -3.70 -3.59 -3.37
CA LEU A 48 -3.26 -2.42 -2.63
C LEU A 48 -4.39 -1.79 -1.81
N GLU A 49 -5.61 -1.76 -2.35
CA GLU A 49 -6.81 -1.31 -1.63
C GLU A 49 -7.11 -2.21 -0.43
N ARG A 50 -7.00 -3.53 -0.58
CA ARG A 50 -7.17 -4.47 0.55
C ARG A 50 -6.14 -4.28 1.66
N LEU A 51 -4.87 -4.04 1.29
CA LEU A 51 -3.83 -3.71 2.27
C LEU A 51 -4.11 -2.38 2.97
N ALA A 52 -4.54 -1.37 2.21
CA ALA A 52 -4.89 -0.07 2.78
C ALA A 52 -6.04 -0.19 3.79
N ASP A 53 -7.10 -0.92 3.44
CA ASP A 53 -8.24 -1.17 4.32
C ASP A 53 -7.81 -1.90 5.61
N TYR A 54 -7.04 -2.98 5.46
CA TYR A 54 -6.53 -3.74 6.61
C TYR A 54 -5.64 -2.91 7.55
N LEU A 55 -4.78 -2.06 6.97
CA LEU A 55 -3.84 -1.21 7.72
C LEU A 55 -4.48 0.10 8.23
N GLY A 56 -5.79 0.31 7.99
CA GLY A 56 -6.50 1.52 8.41
C GLY A 56 -6.07 2.79 7.68
N LEU A 57 -5.60 2.65 6.43
CA LEU A 57 -5.16 3.76 5.58
C LEU A 57 -6.30 4.30 4.72
N GLU A 58 -6.27 5.59 4.43
CA GLU A 58 -7.26 6.26 3.57
C GLU A 58 -6.62 6.78 2.26
N LEU A 59 -7.18 6.37 1.11
CA LEU A 59 -6.80 6.89 -0.20
C LEU A 59 -7.64 8.11 -0.57
N VAL A 60 -7.06 9.31 -0.43
CA VAL A 60 -7.77 10.57 -0.72
C VAL A 60 -7.50 11.04 -2.16
N ILE A 61 -8.50 10.90 -3.04
CA ILE A 61 -8.44 11.40 -4.42
C ILE A 61 -8.79 12.89 -4.42
N ARG A 62 -7.82 13.74 -4.82
CA ARG A 62 -8.02 15.19 -4.92
C ARG A 62 -7.83 15.66 -6.36
N ALA A 63 -8.75 16.51 -6.83
CA ALA A 63 -8.59 17.19 -8.11
C ALA A 63 -7.31 18.05 -8.09
N LYS A 64 -6.53 17.99 -9.17
CA LYS A 64 -5.34 18.85 -9.33
C LYS A 64 -5.80 20.31 -9.35
N ARG A 65 -5.37 21.10 -8.36
CA ARG A 65 -5.62 22.55 -8.36
C ARG A 65 -4.81 23.18 -9.50
N ASN A 66 -5.47 23.60 -10.57
CA ASN A 66 -4.89 24.55 -11.51
C ASN A 66 -4.77 25.88 -10.76
N ARG A 67 -3.54 26.32 -10.46
CA ARG A 67 -3.31 27.71 -10.02
C ARG A 67 -3.69 28.62 -11.18
N LYS A 68 -4.96 29.07 -11.21
CA LYS A 68 -5.38 30.15 -12.08
C LYS A 68 -4.85 31.45 -11.49
N GLY A 69 -3.79 31.97 -12.10
CA GLY A 69 -3.37 33.37 -12.00
C GLY A 69 -2.48 33.74 -10.81
N ARG A 70 -1.27 34.20 -11.11
CA ARG A 70 -0.96 35.61 -10.92
C ARG A 70 -0.40 36.15 -12.22
#